data_AF-A0A4Y2S4S9-F1
#
_entry.id   AF-A0A4Y2S4S9-F1
#
_cell.length_a   1.000
_cell.length_b   1.000
_cell.length_c   1.000
_cell.angle_alpha   90.00
_cell.angle_beta   90.00
_cell.angle_gamma   90.00
#
_symmetry.space_group_name_H-M   'P 1'
#
loop_
_entity.id
_entity.type
_entity.pdbx_description
1 polymer ?
#
loop_
_entity_poly.entity_id
_entity_poly.type
_entity_poly.pdbx_seq_one_letter_code
_entity_poly.pdbx_strand_id
1 'polypeptide(L)'
;MTDGMVRKWVRQCNDGRTKVHDEARSGRPSVVNDGLVAKVNEKIRENRRFTIRMLFDELPQISKTVLHEIVTNRLNYRKLCSRWVPKMLTNVHKTKGLGSALKFRTRCSEKGNEFLNKIVTGDETWVCS
;
A
#
# COMPACT_ATOMS: atom_id res chain seq x y z
N MET A 1 -3.44 5.66 -48.21
CA MET A 1 -2.95 6.93 -47.65
C MET A 1 -3.39 8.03 -48.61
N THR A 2 -4.15 9.02 -48.17
CA THR A 2 -4.70 10.05 -49.09
C THR A 2 -3.70 11.18 -49.30
N ASP A 3 -3.74 11.84 -50.46
CA ASP A 3 -2.84 12.97 -50.80
C ASP A 3 -2.82 14.06 -49.72
N GLY A 4 -3.98 14.35 -49.11
CA GLY A 4 -4.08 15.28 -47.99
C GLY A 4 -3.33 14.85 -46.72
N MET A 5 -3.25 13.54 -46.43
CA MET A 5 -2.46 13.03 -45.30
C MET A 5 -0.95 13.18 -45.57
N VAL A 6 -0.52 12.95 -46.81
CA VAL A 6 0.89 13.11 -47.22
C VAL A 6 1.34 14.56 -47.07
N ARG A 7 0.55 15.53 -47.57
CA ARG A 7 0.86 16.96 -47.43
C ARG A 7 0.93 17.41 -45.97
N LYS A 8 0.03 16.90 -45.12
CA LYS A 8 0.04 17.20 -43.67
C LYS A 8 1.32 16.70 -43.00
N TRP A 9 1.75 15.47 -43.30
CA TRP A 9 2.99 14.89 -42.76
C TRP A 9 4.24 15.63 -43.24
N VAL A 10 4.32 15.97 -44.53
CA VAL A 10 5.44 16.78 -45.08
C VAL A 10 5.55 18.10 -44.34
N ARG A 11 4.43 18.79 -44.08
CA ARG A 11 4.44 20.04 -43.31
C ARG A 11 4.95 19.84 -41.89
N GLN A 12 4.46 18.81 -41.18
CA GLN A 12 4.88 18.53 -39.81
C GLN A 12 6.37 18.15 -39.71
N CYS A 13 6.91 17.41 -40.68
CA CYS A 13 8.35 17.12 -40.74
C CYS A 13 9.17 18.38 -40.98
N ASN A 14 8.74 19.26 -41.87
CA ASN A 14 9.40 20.55 -42.11
C ASN A 14 9.31 21.49 -40.89
N ASP A 15 8.22 21.41 -40.12
CA ASP A 15 8.02 22.13 -38.85
C ASP A 15 8.83 21.50 -37.69
N GLY A 16 9.69 20.51 -37.96
CA GLY A 16 10.63 19.93 -36.98
C GLY A 16 10.09 18.74 -36.18
N ARG A 17 8.94 18.15 -36.55
CA ARG A 17 8.44 16.91 -35.92
C ARG A 17 9.36 15.73 -36.27
N THR A 18 10.07 15.22 -35.28
CA THR A 18 10.94 14.02 -35.40
C THR A 18 10.28 12.72 -34.93
N LYS A 19 9.12 12.80 -34.22
CA LYS A 19 8.38 11.64 -33.75
C LYS A 19 7.41 11.11 -34.81
N VAL A 20 7.65 9.88 -35.25
CA VAL A 20 6.83 9.14 -36.22
C VAL A 20 5.56 8.57 -35.58
N HIS A 21 5.56 8.34 -34.26
CA HIS A 21 4.38 7.82 -33.56
C HIS A 21 3.27 8.87 -33.45
N ASP A 22 2.02 8.38 -33.43
CA ASP A 22 0.84 9.18 -33.15
C ASP A 22 0.98 9.91 -31.81
N GLU A 23 0.45 11.13 -31.76
CA GLU A 23 0.30 11.85 -30.50
C GLU A 23 -0.75 11.18 -29.61
N ALA A 24 -0.68 11.45 -28.31
CA ALA A 24 -1.65 10.94 -27.36
C ALA A 24 -3.07 11.35 -27.81
N ARG A 25 -3.87 10.36 -28.18
CA ARG A 25 -5.27 10.58 -28.53
C ARG A 25 -6.06 10.87 -27.26
N SER A 26 -7.00 11.80 -27.32
CA SER A 26 -8.02 11.94 -26.29
C SER A 26 -8.88 10.66 -26.29
N GLY A 27 -8.60 9.77 -25.35
CA GLY A 27 -9.37 8.55 -25.14
C GLY A 27 -10.74 8.83 -24.52
N ARG A 28 -11.51 7.78 -24.27
CA ARG A 28 -12.75 7.87 -23.48
C ARG A 28 -12.42 8.46 -22.09
N PRO A 29 -13.17 9.46 -21.60
CA PRO A 29 -12.97 10.00 -20.26
C PRO A 29 -13.03 8.86 -19.24
N SER A 30 -12.01 8.76 -18.38
CA SER A 30 -12.01 7.78 -17.31
C SER A 30 -13.13 8.11 -16.33
N VAL A 31 -13.88 7.09 -15.90
CA VAL A 31 -14.84 7.22 -14.78
C VAL A 31 -14.10 7.51 -13.46
N VAL A 32 -12.80 7.22 -13.42
CA VAL A 32 -11.91 7.49 -12.28
C VAL A 32 -11.45 8.93 -12.33
N ASN A 33 -12.00 9.75 -11.43
CA ASN A 33 -11.52 11.11 -11.16
C ASN A 33 -10.72 11.15 -9.85
N ASP A 34 -9.92 12.20 -9.65
CA ASP A 34 -9.05 12.33 -8.48
C ASP A 34 -9.86 12.41 -7.16
N GLY A 35 -11.06 13.01 -7.20
CA GLY A 35 -11.96 13.07 -6.04
C GLY A 35 -12.44 11.69 -5.58
N LEU A 36 -12.74 10.79 -6.51
CA LEU A 36 -13.13 9.41 -6.21
C LEU A 36 -11.95 8.64 -5.64
N VAL A 37 -10.75 8.82 -6.22
CA VAL A 37 -9.52 8.19 -5.70
C VAL A 37 -9.26 8.63 -4.26
N ALA A 38 -9.40 9.92 -3.97
CA ALA A 38 -9.27 10.46 -2.62
C ALA A 38 -10.31 9.85 -1.67
N LYS A 39 -11.58 9.80 -2.06
CA LYS A 39 -12.67 9.22 -1.25
C LYS A 39 -12.45 7.74 -0.94
N VAL A 40 -11.99 6.95 -1.91
CA VAL A 40 -11.64 5.53 -1.70
C VAL A 40 -10.47 5.40 -0.73
N ASN A 41 -9.45 6.26 -0.85
CA ASN A 41 -8.30 6.25 0.04
C ASN A 41 -8.65 6.61 1.49
N GLU A 42 -9.55 7.58 1.70
CA GLU A 42 -10.06 7.93 3.04
C GLU A 42 -10.74 6.73 3.71
N LYS A 43 -11.65 6.05 3.01
CA LYS A 43 -12.33 4.85 3.55
C LYS A 43 -11.36 3.73 3.92
N ILE A 44 -10.30 3.52 3.14
CA ILE A 44 -9.25 2.54 3.45
C ILE A 44 -8.44 2.95 4.68
N ARG A 45 -8.19 4.26 4.86
CA ARG A 45 -7.45 4.79 6.01
C ARG A 45 -8.24 4.69 7.32
N GLU A 46 -9.55 4.91 7.26
CA GLU A 46 -10.46 4.74 8.41
C GLU A 46 -10.45 3.30 8.92
N ASN A 47 -10.51 2.33 8.01
CA ASN A 47 -10.45 0.92 8.37
C ASN A 47 -9.56 0.14 7.39
N ARG A 48 -8.32 -0.15 7.83
CA ARG A 48 -7.32 -0.88 7.04
C ARG A 48 -7.70 -2.34 6.73
N ARG A 49 -8.76 -2.87 7.34
CA ARG A 49 -9.29 -4.23 7.07
C ARG A 49 -10.42 -4.22 6.04
N PHE A 50 -10.57 -3.13 5.29
CA PHE A 50 -11.63 -3.00 4.29
C PHE A 50 -11.53 -4.03 3.17
N THR A 51 -12.69 -4.34 2.58
CA THR A 51 -12.78 -5.20 1.39
C THR A 51 -13.35 -4.43 0.20
N ILE A 52 -13.06 -4.88 -1.02
CA ILE A 52 -13.66 -4.30 -2.25
C ILE A 52 -15.20 -4.36 -2.21
N ARG A 53 -15.77 -5.38 -1.56
CA ARG A 53 -17.22 -5.49 -1.39
C ARG A 53 -17.77 -4.39 -0.50
N MET A 54 -17.13 -4.12 0.64
CA MET A 54 -17.52 -3.00 1.50
C MET A 54 -17.38 -1.65 0.78
N LEU A 55 -16.37 -1.46 -0.08
CA LEU A 55 -16.26 -0.23 -0.89
C LEU A 55 -17.42 -0.09 -1.86
N PHE A 56 -17.86 -1.19 -2.46
CA PHE A 56 -19.01 -1.20 -3.36
C PHE A 56 -20.32 -0.90 -2.61
N ASP A 57 -20.48 -1.43 -1.40
CA ASP A 57 -21.68 -1.19 -0.60
C ASP A 57 -21.78 0.31 -0.20
N GLU A 58 -20.65 0.98 0.03
CA GLU A 58 -20.57 2.44 0.30
C GLU A 58 -20.65 3.32 -0.96
N LEU A 59 -20.21 2.78 -2.11
CA LEU A 59 -20.14 3.48 -3.41
C LEU A 59 -20.79 2.63 -4.52
N PRO A 60 -22.11 2.39 -4.45
CA PRO A 60 -22.80 1.48 -5.38
C PRO A 60 -22.80 1.99 -6.83
N GLN A 61 -22.57 3.29 -7.04
CA GLN A 61 -22.45 3.91 -8.35
C GLN A 61 -21.16 3.54 -9.10
N ILE A 62 -20.18 2.94 -8.41
CA ILE A 62 -18.90 2.54 -9.00
C ILE A 62 -18.84 1.02 -9.08
N SER A 63 -18.42 0.48 -10.21
CA SER A 63 -18.28 -0.98 -10.35
C SER A 63 -17.12 -1.51 -9.50
N LYS A 64 -17.23 -2.77 -9.07
CA LYS A 64 -16.19 -3.47 -8.31
C LYS A 64 -14.84 -3.52 -9.04
N THR A 65 -14.86 -3.63 -10.37
CA THR A 65 -13.65 -3.65 -11.20
C THR A 65 -12.91 -2.33 -11.16
N VAL A 66 -13.63 -1.21 -11.25
CA VAL A 66 -13.06 0.14 -11.13
C VAL A 66 -12.53 0.39 -9.72
N LEU A 67 -13.25 -0.03 -8.69
CA LEU A 67 -12.75 0.05 -7.31
C LEU A 67 -11.45 -0.75 -7.14
N HIS A 68 -11.38 -1.96 -7.69
CA HIS A 68 -10.16 -2.76 -7.68
C HIS A 68 -8.99 -2.06 -8.41
N GLU A 69 -9.24 -1.47 -9.59
CA GLU A 69 -8.23 -0.69 -10.32
C GLU A 69 -7.73 0.50 -9.51
N ILE A 70 -8.62 1.24 -8.85
CA ILE A 70 -8.24 2.37 -8.00
C ILE A 70 -7.36 1.90 -6.85
N VAL A 71 -7.75 0.85 -6.13
CA VAL A 71 -7.01 0.36 -4.96
C VAL A 71 -5.64 -0.18 -5.37
N THR A 72 -5.56 -0.98 -6.42
CA THR A 72 -4.31 -1.66 -6.81
C THR A 72 -3.42 -0.82 -7.72
N ASN A 73 -3.96 -0.12 -8.71
CA ASN A 73 -3.15 0.57 -9.72
C ASN A 73 -2.96 2.04 -9.42
N ARG A 74 -3.98 2.73 -8.90
CA ARG A 74 -3.89 4.18 -8.60
C ARG A 74 -3.29 4.44 -7.23
N LEU A 75 -3.77 3.74 -6.20
CA LEU A 75 -3.31 3.89 -4.83
C LEU A 75 -2.19 2.92 -4.44
N ASN A 76 -1.93 1.91 -5.27
CA ASN A 76 -0.87 0.91 -5.05
C ASN A 76 -0.96 0.15 -3.72
N TYR A 77 -2.18 -0.05 -3.20
CA TYR A 77 -2.39 -0.89 -2.03
C TYR A 77 -2.31 -2.37 -2.40
N ARG A 78 -1.79 -3.17 -1.46
CA ARG A 78 -1.73 -4.63 -1.54
C ARG A 78 -2.47 -5.24 -0.36
N LYS A 79 -3.17 -6.34 -0.63
CA LYS A 79 -3.80 -7.13 0.43
C LYS A 79 -2.70 -7.93 1.16
N LEU A 80 -2.65 -7.79 2.47
CA LEU A 80 -1.77 -8.58 3.35
C LEU A 80 -2.62 -9.42 4.29
N CYS A 81 -2.12 -10.61 4.65
CA CYS A 81 -2.72 -11.42 5.69
C CYS A 81 -2.37 -10.83 7.06
N SER A 82 -3.36 -10.80 7.96
CA SER A 82 -3.13 -10.42 9.36
C SER A 82 -2.16 -11.40 10.02
N ARG A 83 -1.25 -10.89 10.86
CA ARG A 83 -0.39 -11.71 11.69
C ARG A 83 -1.14 -12.17 12.94
N TRP A 84 -0.92 -13.42 13.34
CA TRP A 84 -1.40 -13.92 14.62
C TRP A 84 -0.67 -13.23 15.77
N VAL A 85 -1.44 -12.77 16.75
CA VAL A 85 -0.92 -12.15 17.97
C VAL A 85 -1.23 -13.10 19.13
N PRO A 86 -0.22 -13.58 19.89
CA PRO A 86 -0.42 -14.61 20.93
C PRO A 86 -1.44 -14.23 22.01
N LYS A 87 -1.55 -12.94 22.35
CA LYS A 87 -2.43 -12.46 23.40
C LYS A 87 -2.86 -11.01 23.18
N MET A 88 -4.12 -10.72 23.52
CA MET A 88 -4.61 -9.35 23.61
C MET A 88 -4.10 -8.68 24.89
N LEU A 89 -3.19 -7.72 24.74
CA LEU A 89 -2.57 -7.03 25.87
C LEU A 89 -3.43 -5.86 26.37
N THR A 90 -3.62 -5.79 27.70
CA THR A 90 -4.20 -4.63 28.38
C THR A 90 -3.18 -3.49 28.49
N ASN A 91 -3.63 -2.28 28.81
CA ASN A 91 -2.74 -1.14 29.02
C ASN A 91 -1.71 -1.41 30.13
N VAL A 92 -2.11 -2.10 31.21
CA VAL A 92 -1.20 -2.49 32.29
C VAL A 92 -0.09 -3.42 31.79
N HIS A 93 -0.41 -4.43 30.99
CA HIS A 93 0.60 -5.31 30.39
C HIS A 93 1.58 -4.52 29.50
N LYS A 94 1.08 -3.58 28.70
CA LYS A 94 1.92 -2.76 27.80
C LYS A 94 2.86 -1.86 28.59
N THR A 95 2.37 -1.18 29.63
CA THR A 95 3.20 -0.31 30.47
C THR A 95 4.29 -1.10 31.19
N LYS A 96 3.95 -2.28 31.74
CA LYS A 96 4.93 -3.17 32.37
C LYS A 96 5.96 -3.70 31.37
N GLY A 97 5.51 -4.08 30.18
CA GLY A 97 6.37 -4.53 29.09
C GLY A 97 7.36 -3.44 28.65
N LEU A 98 6.87 -2.21 28.42
CA LEU A 98 7.69 -1.06 28.03
C LEU A 98 8.69 -0.70 29.13
N GLY A 99 8.27 -0.65 30.40
CA GLY A 99 9.15 -0.35 31.52
C GLY A 99 10.27 -1.39 31.69
N SER A 100 9.95 -2.67 31.49
CA SER A 100 10.94 -3.76 31.55
C SER A 100 11.93 -3.69 30.38
N ALA A 101 11.42 -3.46 29.17
CA ALA A 101 12.23 -3.31 27.97
C ALA A 101 13.17 -2.08 28.05
N LEU A 102 12.68 -0.96 28.60
CA LEU A 102 13.49 0.25 28.77
C LEU A 102 14.63 0.01 29.77
N LYS A 103 14.34 -0.60 30.93
CA LYS A 103 15.36 -0.97 31.91
C LYS A 103 16.42 -1.91 31.32
N PHE A 104 15.97 -2.92 30.57
CA PHE A 104 16.87 -3.84 29.89
C PHE A 104 17.75 -3.10 28.87
N ARG A 105 17.15 -2.23 28.03
CA ARG A 105 17.87 -1.44 27.04
C ARG A 105 18.94 -0.54 27.66
N THR A 106 18.61 0.18 28.74
CA THR A 106 19.58 1.04 29.45
C THR A 106 20.76 0.22 29.95
N ARG A 107 20.50 -0.92 30.60
CA ARG A 107 21.54 -1.80 31.13
C ARG A 107 22.42 -2.42 30.03
N CYS A 108 21.83 -2.77 28.89
CA CYS A 108 22.57 -3.20 27.71
C CYS A 108 23.45 -2.07 27.14
N SER A 109 22.99 -0.83 27.18
CA SER A 109 23.78 0.31 26.71
C SER A 109 24.96 0.61 27.63
N GLU A 110 24.81 0.46 28.94
CA GLU A 110 25.86 0.73 29.92
C GLU A 110 26.93 -0.37 29.97
N LYS A 111 26.50 -1.64 29.93
CA LYS A 111 27.38 -2.80 30.15
C LYS A 111 27.71 -3.57 28.88
N GLY A 112 27.07 -3.24 27.76
CA GLY A 112 27.32 -3.84 26.45
C GLY A 112 27.23 -5.37 26.45
N ASN A 113 28.12 -5.99 25.67
CA ASN A 113 28.16 -7.44 25.47
C ASN A 113 28.53 -8.22 26.74
N GLU A 114 29.23 -7.62 27.70
CA GLU A 114 29.57 -8.30 28.97
C GLU A 114 28.32 -8.69 29.76
N PHE A 115 27.28 -7.86 29.70
CA PHE A 115 26.00 -8.16 30.32
C PHE A 115 25.25 -9.27 29.58
N LEU A 116 25.19 -9.20 28.24
CA LEU A 116 24.49 -10.19 27.43
C LEU A 116 25.11 -11.60 27.57
N ASN A 117 26.44 -11.67 27.62
CA ASN A 117 27.18 -12.93 27.79
C ASN A 117 26.90 -13.65 29.13
N LYS A 118 26.31 -12.94 30.10
CA LYS A 118 25.93 -13.51 31.42
C LYS A 118 24.49 -14.01 31.45
N ILE A 119 23.71 -13.82 30.40
CA ILE A 119 22.30 -14.22 30.34
C ILE A 119 22.20 -15.66 29.83
N VAL A 120 21.55 -16.52 30.60
CA VAL A 120 21.16 -17.88 30.19
C VAL A 120 19.63 -17.94 30.19
N THR A 121 19.03 -18.38 29.08
CA THR A 121 17.58 -18.52 28.90
C THR A 121 17.20 -19.95 28.55
N GLY A 122 16.03 -20.40 29.01
CA GLY A 122 15.42 -21.67 28.61
C GLY A 122 13.91 -21.54 28.53
N ASP A 123 13.28 -22.33 27.65
CA ASP A 123 11.84 -22.45 27.49
C ASP A 123 11.49 -23.89 27.08
N GLU A 124 10.26 -24.32 27.35
CA GLU A 124 9.79 -25.67 27.04
C GLU A 124 8.91 -25.65 25.80
N THR A 125 9.13 -26.58 24.87
CA THR A 125 8.32 -26.72 23.65
C THR A 125 7.76 -28.13 23.55
N TRP A 126 6.45 -28.23 23.35
CA TRP A 126 5.78 -29.51 23.13
C TRP A 126 6.18 -30.13 21.79
N VAL A 127 6.48 -31.42 21.78
CA VAL A 127 6.72 -32.22 20.57
C VAL A 127 5.59 -33.24 20.45
N CYS A 128 4.82 -33.17 19.36
CA CYS A 128 3.84 -34.20 19.04
C CYS A 128 4.56 -35.40 18.42
N SER A 129 4.43 -36.56 19.05
CA SER A 129 4.86 -37.88 18.56
C SER A 129 3.75 -38.58 17.78
#